data_AF-A0A7V5RI67-F1
#
_entry.id   AF-A0A7V5RI67-F1
#
_cell.length_a   1.000
_cell.length_b   1.000
_cell.length_c   1.000
_cell.angle_alpha   90.00
_cell.angle_beta   90.00
_cell.angle_gamma   90.00
#
_symmetry.space_group_name_H-M   'P 1'
#
loop_
_entity.id
_entity.type
_entity.pdbx_description
1 polymer ?
#
loop_
_entity_poly.entity_id
_entity_poly.type
_entity_poly.pdbx_seq_one_letter_code
_entity_poly.pdbx_strand_id
1 'polypeptide(L)'
;MFKTIILLAAMLTAGSASAAAGPTVPPDSPLARGEHPRLFVTARDVEQLRKKISTHYAADFQRFINAMDRLYDTAPGEGGLQRNNVVFGATRSFALLYLLDPKTIPGAHASHSRDEYGRKAIELALYIVRKLPDKYREAHHGAVVLSGSQGGLAVLALQVAYDWTHPISTLREKRKIADKLITLWRHRYNSKRPKLENHYAANAHIYAAALSFYGDRELGQSYMQRAEEMMRSFDDIFLTRQLGIAARLYEGRSDWHEGDSYSMDGYLGLMILAGASGSALGKNLFAENPWLRYAPYYIYFNIRPVPYKGDYYFTQHNTSKG
;
A
#
# COMPACT_ATOMS: atom_id res chain seq x y z
N MET A 1 43.56 -13.37 -3.77
CA MET A 1 42.47 -12.46 -4.17
C MET A 1 41.18 -12.66 -3.33
N PHE A 2 41.28 -12.94 -2.02
CA PHE A 2 40.14 -13.22 -1.12
C PHE A 2 40.13 -12.37 0.17
N LYS A 3 41.13 -11.50 0.38
CA LYS A 3 41.26 -10.68 1.60
C LYS A 3 40.65 -9.28 1.47
N THR A 4 40.28 -8.84 0.27
CA THR A 4 39.77 -7.49 0.01
C THR A 4 38.25 -7.36 0.22
N ILE A 5 37.50 -8.47 0.28
CA ILE A 5 36.04 -8.45 0.47
C ILE A 5 35.64 -8.30 1.95
N ILE A 6 36.51 -8.68 2.90
CA ILE A 6 36.19 -8.63 4.33
C ILE A 6 36.31 -7.20 4.90
N LEU A 7 37.10 -6.32 4.29
CA LEU A 7 37.24 -4.94 4.77
C LEU A 7 36.05 -4.03 4.44
N LEU A 8 35.27 -4.31 3.39
CA LEU A 8 34.07 -3.52 3.06
C LEU A 8 32.91 -3.75 4.05
N ALA A 9 32.88 -4.92 4.70
CA ALA A 9 31.86 -5.26 5.70
C ALA A 9 32.13 -4.59 7.07
N ALA A 10 33.37 -4.19 7.35
CA ALA A 10 33.77 -3.59 8.63
C ALA A 10 33.71 -2.05 8.65
N MET A 11 33.69 -1.38 7.49
CA MET A 11 33.58 0.09 7.41
C MET A 11 32.14 0.63 7.45
N LEU A 12 31.13 -0.24 7.38
CA LEU A 12 29.70 0.15 7.44
C LEU A 12 29.12 0.16 8.87
N THR A 13 29.92 -0.18 9.89
CA THR A 13 29.46 -0.28 11.30
C THR A 13 29.86 0.92 12.16
N ALA A 14 30.66 1.86 11.67
CA ALA A 14 31.16 3.00 12.45
C ALA A 14 30.69 4.33 11.85
N GLY A 15 29.46 4.73 12.15
CA GLY A 15 28.94 6.02 11.71
C GLY A 15 27.42 6.09 11.65
N SER A 16 26.75 5.77 12.74
CA SER A 16 25.34 6.15 12.93
C SER A 16 25.19 6.65 14.35
N ALA A 17 25.81 7.81 14.62
CA ALA A 17 25.32 8.65 15.69
C ALA A 17 23.85 8.89 15.36
N SER A 18 22.97 8.23 16.11
CA SER A 18 21.53 8.35 15.98
C SER A 18 21.19 9.79 16.34
N ALA A 19 21.17 10.68 15.34
CA ALA A 19 20.47 11.95 15.47
C ALA A 19 19.09 11.57 16.00
N ALA A 20 18.73 12.08 17.18
CA ALA A 20 17.47 11.75 17.83
C ALA A 20 16.38 11.90 16.77
N ALA A 21 15.87 10.77 16.28
CA ALA A 21 14.92 10.77 15.20
C ALA A 21 13.73 11.56 15.72
N GLY A 22 13.42 12.69 15.08
CA GLY A 22 12.23 13.45 15.39
C GLY A 22 11.00 12.53 15.36
N PRO A 23 9.88 12.92 15.96
CA PRO A 23 8.69 12.07 15.99
C PRO A 23 8.36 11.58 14.57
N THR A 24 8.28 10.25 14.39
CA THR A 24 7.95 9.60 13.12
C THR A 24 6.70 10.21 12.48
N VAL A 25 5.76 10.65 13.32
CA VAL A 25 4.53 11.33 12.94
C VAL A 25 4.72 12.85 13.13
N PRO A 26 4.80 13.65 12.04
CA PRO A 26 4.85 15.10 12.16
C PRO A 26 3.59 15.64 12.85
N PRO A 27 3.70 16.57 13.82
CA PRO A 27 2.54 17.09 14.57
C PRO A 27 1.43 17.70 13.69
N ASP A 28 1.81 18.30 12.56
CA ASP A 28 0.89 18.91 11.60
C ASP A 28 0.54 17.99 10.43
N SER A 29 0.75 16.69 10.56
CA SER A 29 0.33 15.73 9.54
C SER A 29 -1.17 15.39 9.65
N PRO A 30 -1.84 15.01 8.54
CA PRO A 30 -3.18 14.41 8.59
C PRO A 30 -3.26 13.22 9.57
N LEU A 31 -2.19 12.43 9.66
CA LEU A 31 -2.08 11.31 10.59
C LEU A 31 -2.17 11.76 12.07
N ALA A 32 -1.39 12.77 12.46
CA ALA A 32 -1.39 13.32 13.83
C ALA A 32 -2.75 13.91 14.24
N ARG A 33 -3.45 14.54 13.28
CA ARG A 33 -4.77 15.13 13.49
C ARG A 33 -5.91 14.13 13.51
N GLY A 34 -5.66 12.86 13.19
CA GLY A 34 -6.73 11.85 13.05
C GLY A 34 -7.65 12.11 11.86
N GLU A 35 -7.15 12.81 10.82
CA GLU A 35 -7.95 13.14 9.64
C GLU A 35 -8.11 11.94 8.70
N HIS A 36 -9.26 11.87 8.04
CA HIS A 36 -9.61 10.87 7.03
C HIS A 36 -10.36 11.53 5.87
N PRO A 37 -10.18 11.09 4.61
CA PRO A 37 -9.14 10.17 4.15
C PRO A 37 -7.74 10.80 4.26
N ARG A 38 -6.71 9.96 4.33
CA ARG A 38 -5.30 10.38 4.39
C ARG A 38 -4.34 9.43 3.68
N LEU A 39 -4.76 8.21 3.31
CA LEU A 39 -3.97 7.31 2.49
C LEU A 39 -4.12 7.65 1.02
N PHE A 40 -3.00 7.91 0.35
CA PHE A 40 -2.85 8.36 -1.04
C PHE A 40 -3.40 9.75 -1.35
N VAL A 41 -4.47 10.16 -0.67
CA VAL A 41 -5.17 11.43 -0.85
C VAL A 41 -5.69 11.93 0.48
N THR A 42 -5.72 13.24 0.65
CA THR A 42 -6.41 13.92 1.76
C THR A 42 -7.79 14.40 1.32
N ALA A 43 -8.65 14.78 2.27
CA ALA A 43 -9.95 15.38 1.98
C ALA A 43 -9.87 16.58 1.01
N ARG A 44 -8.77 17.36 1.07
CA ARG A 44 -8.55 18.53 0.20
C ARG A 44 -8.22 18.15 -1.24
N ASP A 45 -7.66 16.96 -1.46
CA ASP A 45 -7.22 16.49 -2.78
C ASP A 45 -8.37 15.87 -3.58
N VAL A 46 -9.43 15.42 -2.91
CA VAL A 46 -10.56 14.70 -3.54
C VAL A 46 -11.20 15.51 -4.65
N GLU A 47 -11.45 16.79 -4.44
CA GLU A 47 -12.10 17.65 -5.44
C GLU A 47 -11.20 17.86 -6.68
N GLN A 48 -9.89 18.02 -6.47
CA GLN A 48 -8.94 18.10 -7.57
C GLN A 48 -8.86 16.79 -8.36
N LEU A 49 -8.96 15.65 -7.67
CA LEU A 49 -8.99 14.33 -8.29
C LEU A 49 -10.25 14.14 -9.13
N ARG A 50 -11.43 14.53 -8.62
CA ARG A 50 -12.70 14.53 -9.39
C ARG A 50 -12.59 15.36 -10.65
N LYS A 51 -12.05 16.58 -10.54
CA LYS A 51 -11.80 17.46 -11.68
C LYS A 51 -10.88 16.79 -12.70
N LYS A 52 -9.73 16.25 -12.26
CA LYS A 52 -8.77 15.56 -13.13
C LYS A 52 -9.41 14.37 -13.86
N ILE A 53 -10.23 13.59 -13.17
CA ILE A 53 -10.98 12.47 -13.75
C ILE A 53 -11.94 12.97 -14.82
N SER A 54 -12.78 13.97 -14.50
CA SER A 54 -13.74 14.53 -15.46
C SER A 54 -13.08 15.10 -16.73
N THR A 55 -11.88 15.68 -16.60
CA THR A 55 -11.19 16.34 -17.72
C THR A 55 -10.39 15.36 -18.58
N HIS A 56 -9.71 14.39 -17.96
CA HIS A 56 -8.71 13.58 -18.66
C HIS A 56 -9.03 12.08 -18.73
N TYR A 57 -9.89 11.57 -17.85
CA TYR A 57 -10.12 10.14 -17.68
C TYR A 57 -11.60 9.76 -17.66
N ALA A 58 -12.50 10.61 -18.15
CA ALA A 58 -13.95 10.40 -18.05
C ALA A 58 -14.39 9.05 -18.64
N ALA A 59 -13.91 8.71 -19.84
CA ALA A 59 -14.24 7.45 -20.50
C ALA A 59 -13.69 6.21 -19.75
N ASP A 60 -12.45 6.28 -19.27
CA ASP A 60 -11.86 5.21 -18.45
C ASP A 60 -12.59 5.04 -17.13
N PHE A 61 -12.95 6.15 -16.50
CA PHE A 61 -13.68 6.14 -15.24
C PHE A 61 -15.08 5.58 -15.40
N GLN A 62 -15.80 5.90 -16.48
CA GLN A 62 -17.08 5.26 -16.78
C GLN A 62 -16.94 3.75 -17.01
N ARG A 63 -15.90 3.30 -17.73
CA ARG A 63 -15.61 1.86 -17.89
C ARG A 63 -15.35 1.19 -16.54
N PHE A 64 -14.62 1.88 -15.66
CA PHE A 64 -14.36 1.42 -14.30
C PHE A 64 -15.65 1.29 -13.48
N ILE A 65 -16.52 2.31 -13.48
CA ILE A 65 -17.83 2.27 -12.82
C ILE A 65 -18.66 1.09 -13.33
N ASN A 66 -18.78 0.94 -14.65
CA ASN A 66 -19.54 -0.18 -15.25
C ASN A 66 -18.98 -1.56 -14.87
N ALA A 67 -17.67 -1.68 -14.67
CA ALA A 67 -17.05 -2.93 -14.20
C ALA A 67 -17.39 -3.19 -12.72
N MET A 68 -17.40 -2.15 -11.89
CA MET A 68 -17.74 -2.27 -10.47
C MET A 68 -19.24 -2.51 -10.24
N ASP A 69 -20.12 -1.86 -11.00
CA ASP A 69 -21.57 -2.07 -10.94
C ASP A 69 -21.94 -3.52 -11.25
N ARG A 70 -21.27 -4.14 -12.23
CA ARG A 70 -21.46 -5.57 -12.55
C ARG A 70 -21.07 -6.51 -11.39
N LEU A 71 -20.26 -6.06 -10.44
CA LEU A 71 -19.83 -6.83 -9.28
C LEU A 71 -20.61 -6.48 -8.01
N TYR A 72 -21.46 -5.46 -8.03
CA TYR A 72 -22.08 -4.91 -6.82
C TYR A 72 -22.93 -5.94 -6.07
N ASP A 73 -23.80 -6.65 -6.79
CA ASP A 73 -24.67 -7.68 -6.21
C ASP A 73 -23.97 -9.04 -6.02
N THR A 74 -22.69 -9.16 -6.41
CA THR A 74 -21.95 -10.41 -6.21
C THR A 74 -21.55 -10.54 -4.74
N ALA A 75 -21.89 -11.66 -4.11
CA ALA A 75 -21.45 -11.97 -2.76
C ALA A 75 -19.95 -12.28 -2.72
N PRO A 76 -19.22 -11.90 -1.65
CA PRO A 76 -17.80 -12.21 -1.55
C PRO A 76 -17.55 -13.72 -1.44
N GLY A 77 -16.65 -14.24 -2.28
CA GLY A 77 -16.39 -15.68 -2.40
C GLY A 77 -17.20 -16.37 -3.50
N GLU A 78 -18.03 -15.63 -4.24
CA GLU A 78 -18.86 -16.15 -5.33
C GLU A 78 -18.56 -15.45 -6.66
N GLY A 79 -18.87 -16.11 -7.77
CA GLY A 79 -18.82 -15.53 -9.12
C GLY A 79 -17.54 -14.74 -9.43
N GLY A 80 -17.71 -13.47 -9.83
CA GLY A 80 -16.61 -12.55 -10.09
C GLY A 80 -15.73 -12.24 -8.88
N LEU A 81 -16.22 -12.46 -7.66
CA LEU A 81 -15.53 -12.23 -6.38
C LEU A 81 -15.07 -13.54 -5.70
N GLN A 82 -14.96 -14.64 -6.45
CA GLN A 82 -14.53 -15.93 -5.90
C GLN A 82 -13.05 -15.96 -5.44
N ARG A 83 -12.19 -15.17 -6.11
CA ARG A 83 -10.74 -15.18 -5.85
C ARG A 83 -10.36 -14.05 -4.89
N ASN A 84 -9.53 -14.36 -3.91
CA ASN A 84 -9.04 -13.40 -2.90
C ASN A 84 -8.50 -12.11 -3.52
N ASN A 85 -7.67 -12.22 -4.56
CA ASN A 85 -7.10 -11.05 -5.24
C ASN A 85 -8.16 -10.11 -5.82
N VAL A 86 -9.26 -10.67 -6.34
CA VAL A 86 -10.37 -9.90 -6.89
C VAL A 86 -11.15 -9.24 -5.76
N VAL A 87 -11.38 -9.94 -4.65
CA VAL A 87 -12.01 -9.35 -3.45
C VAL A 87 -11.17 -8.17 -2.93
N PHE A 88 -9.84 -8.29 -2.85
CA PHE A 88 -8.96 -7.20 -2.40
C PHE A 88 -8.95 -6.02 -3.36
N GLY A 89 -8.97 -6.28 -4.67
CA GLY A 89 -9.14 -5.27 -5.71
C GLY A 89 -10.48 -4.55 -5.56
N ALA A 90 -11.58 -5.31 -5.56
CA ALA A 90 -12.94 -4.79 -5.47
C ALA A 90 -13.17 -3.97 -4.20
N THR A 91 -12.62 -4.40 -3.06
CA THR A 91 -12.69 -3.64 -1.79
C THR A 91 -12.14 -2.22 -1.95
N ARG A 92 -10.94 -2.09 -2.54
CA ARG A 92 -10.30 -0.79 -2.80
C ARG A 92 -11.07 0.01 -3.85
N SER A 93 -11.55 -0.65 -4.89
CA SER A 93 -12.30 -0.02 -5.97
C SER A 93 -13.66 0.54 -5.50
N PHE A 94 -14.41 -0.19 -4.68
CA PHE A 94 -15.65 0.32 -4.09
C PHE A 94 -15.38 1.44 -3.09
N ALA A 95 -14.30 1.35 -2.30
CA ALA A 95 -13.88 2.46 -1.44
C ALA A 95 -13.50 3.71 -2.26
N LEU A 96 -12.88 3.53 -3.44
CA LEU A 96 -12.59 4.62 -4.37
C LEU A 96 -13.87 5.27 -4.89
N LEU A 97 -14.88 4.48 -5.27
CA LEU A 97 -16.17 5.02 -5.69
C LEU A 97 -16.88 5.78 -4.54
N TYR A 98 -16.81 5.29 -3.30
CA TYR A 98 -17.28 6.05 -2.14
C TYR A 98 -16.54 7.38 -1.97
N LEU A 99 -15.22 7.37 -2.15
CA LEU A 99 -14.39 8.58 -2.01
C LEU A 99 -14.71 9.62 -3.09
N LEU A 100 -14.79 9.17 -4.33
CA LEU A 100 -14.97 10.03 -5.49
C LEU A 100 -16.40 10.49 -5.69
N ASP A 101 -17.39 9.77 -5.18
CA ASP A 101 -18.81 10.04 -5.43
C ASP A 101 -19.12 10.28 -6.92
N PRO A 102 -19.24 9.22 -7.74
CA PRO A 102 -19.41 9.32 -9.18
C PRO A 102 -20.54 10.27 -9.61
N LYS A 103 -21.61 10.42 -8.82
CA LYS A 103 -22.73 11.31 -9.14
C LYS A 103 -22.34 12.79 -9.15
N THR A 104 -21.21 13.14 -8.53
CA THR A 104 -20.66 14.51 -8.51
C THR A 104 -19.69 14.77 -9.67
N ILE A 105 -19.31 13.74 -10.44
CA ILE A 105 -18.37 13.86 -11.55
C ILE A 105 -19.14 14.01 -12.86
N PRO A 106 -19.00 15.14 -13.59
CA PRO A 106 -19.71 15.33 -14.85
C PRO A 106 -19.43 14.22 -15.86
N GLY A 107 -20.49 13.68 -16.47
CA GLY A 107 -20.42 12.60 -17.46
C GLY A 107 -20.23 11.19 -16.87
N ALA A 108 -20.13 11.05 -15.54
CA ALA A 108 -20.15 9.76 -14.88
C ALA A 108 -21.59 9.33 -14.55
N HIS A 109 -21.91 8.08 -14.84
CA HIS A 109 -23.20 7.45 -14.62
C HIS A 109 -23.00 6.22 -13.75
N ALA A 110 -23.36 6.32 -12.48
CA ALA A 110 -23.28 5.23 -11.51
C ALA A 110 -24.68 4.71 -11.17
N SER A 111 -24.82 3.38 -11.14
CA SER A 111 -26.08 2.71 -10.78
C SER A 111 -26.38 2.80 -9.29
N HIS A 112 -25.34 3.02 -8.47
CA HIS A 112 -25.47 3.09 -7.01
C HIS A 112 -25.04 4.46 -6.48
N SER A 113 -25.50 4.78 -5.27
CA SER A 113 -25.08 5.95 -4.51
C SER A 113 -23.67 5.79 -3.95
N ARG A 114 -23.08 6.92 -3.57
CA ARG A 114 -21.82 6.98 -2.83
C ARG A 114 -21.82 6.02 -1.63
N ASP A 115 -22.83 6.12 -0.77
CA ASP A 115 -22.91 5.36 0.47
C ASP A 115 -23.12 3.86 0.22
N GLU A 116 -23.85 3.48 -0.83
CA GLU A 116 -23.98 2.08 -1.26
C GLU A 116 -22.61 1.47 -1.63
N TYR A 117 -21.80 2.17 -2.43
CA TYR A 117 -20.43 1.72 -2.71
C TYR A 117 -19.57 1.64 -1.44
N GLY A 118 -19.72 2.60 -0.54
CA GLY A 118 -19.01 2.60 0.74
C GLY A 118 -19.39 1.40 1.61
N ARG A 119 -20.69 1.07 1.70
CA ARG A 119 -21.17 -0.12 2.41
C ARG A 119 -20.68 -1.41 1.76
N LYS A 120 -20.63 -1.48 0.43
CA LYS A 120 -20.05 -2.64 -0.27
C LYS A 120 -18.57 -2.81 0.06
N ALA A 121 -17.79 -1.72 0.08
CA ALA A 121 -16.39 -1.77 0.46
C ALA A 121 -16.19 -2.29 1.91
N ILE A 122 -17.03 -1.84 2.85
CA ILE A 122 -17.00 -2.31 4.25
C ILE A 122 -17.40 -3.79 4.33
N GLU A 123 -18.43 -4.23 3.61
CA GLU A 123 -18.86 -5.63 3.54
C GLU A 123 -17.69 -6.54 3.11
N LEU A 124 -17.02 -6.17 2.01
CA LEU A 124 -15.87 -6.92 1.50
C LEU A 124 -14.68 -6.87 2.47
N ALA A 125 -14.41 -5.72 3.10
CA ALA A 125 -13.38 -5.61 4.12
C ALA A 125 -13.65 -6.53 5.33
N LEU A 126 -14.90 -6.60 5.80
CA LEU A 126 -15.29 -7.52 6.88
C LEU A 126 -15.23 -8.99 6.45
N TYR A 127 -15.51 -9.29 5.18
CA TYR A 127 -15.26 -10.62 4.64
C TYR A 127 -13.77 -10.97 4.70
N ILE A 128 -12.90 -10.06 4.26
CA ILE A 128 -11.44 -10.21 4.35
C ILE A 128 -11.02 -10.46 5.80
N VAL A 129 -11.51 -9.66 6.76
CA VAL A 129 -11.24 -9.84 8.20
C VAL A 129 -11.54 -11.26 8.68
N ARG A 130 -12.70 -11.81 8.28
CA ARG A 130 -13.13 -13.17 8.68
C ARG A 130 -12.36 -14.29 8.00
N LYS A 131 -11.97 -14.11 6.73
CA LYS A 131 -11.40 -15.19 5.91
C LYS A 131 -9.88 -15.24 5.91
N LEU A 132 -9.21 -14.10 6.15
CA LEU A 132 -7.77 -14.10 6.26
C LEU A 132 -7.32 -14.90 7.49
N PRO A 133 -6.33 -15.79 7.38
CA PRO A 133 -5.75 -16.44 8.54
C PRO A 133 -5.05 -15.40 9.43
N ASP A 134 -5.02 -15.64 10.74
CA ASP A 134 -4.31 -14.75 11.68
C ASP A 134 -2.79 -14.86 11.56
N LYS A 135 -2.32 -16.02 11.08
CA LYS A 135 -0.90 -16.24 10.82
C LYS A 135 -0.54 -15.63 9.47
N TYR A 136 0.27 -14.58 9.52
CA TYR A 136 0.97 -14.09 8.36
C TYR A 136 2.12 -15.05 8.02
N ARG A 137 2.14 -15.57 6.79
CA ARG A 137 3.31 -16.28 6.27
C ARG A 137 3.95 -15.37 5.24
N GLU A 138 5.27 -15.26 5.28
CA GLU A 138 6.01 -14.51 4.28
C GLU A 138 5.68 -15.08 2.90
N ALA A 139 5.07 -14.22 2.06
CA ALA A 139 4.76 -14.57 0.70
C ALA A 139 6.08 -14.62 -0.09
N HIS A 140 6.61 -15.82 -0.32
CA HIS A 140 7.75 -16.00 -1.22
C HIS A 140 7.29 -15.75 -2.66
N HIS A 141 7.72 -14.62 -3.23
CA HIS A 141 7.67 -14.19 -4.64
C HIS A 141 6.34 -14.31 -5.42
N GLY A 142 6.08 -13.31 -6.27
CA GLY A 142 5.10 -13.39 -7.35
C GLY A 142 3.72 -12.81 -7.02
N ALA A 143 3.15 -12.15 -8.02
CA ALA A 143 1.84 -11.49 -7.94
C ALA A 143 0.72 -12.40 -7.40
N VAL A 144 0.78 -13.71 -7.62
CA VAL A 144 -0.21 -14.67 -7.11
C VAL A 144 -0.20 -14.74 -5.58
N VAL A 145 0.99 -14.69 -4.96
CA VAL A 145 1.14 -14.80 -3.50
C VAL A 145 0.88 -13.45 -2.83
N LEU A 146 1.34 -12.35 -3.43
CA LEU A 146 1.02 -10.98 -2.99
C LEU A 146 -0.47 -10.67 -3.03
N SER A 147 -1.18 -11.31 -3.97
CA SER A 147 -2.63 -11.20 -4.10
C SER A 147 -3.39 -12.34 -3.41
N GLY A 148 -2.69 -13.24 -2.73
CA GLY A 148 -3.25 -14.33 -1.94
C GLY A 148 -3.58 -13.91 -0.50
N SER A 149 -4.16 -14.82 0.27
CA SER A 149 -4.52 -14.60 1.69
C SER A 149 -3.32 -14.38 2.63
N GLN A 150 -2.10 -14.42 2.09
CA GLN A 150 -0.84 -14.21 2.80
C GLN A 150 -0.08 -12.98 2.30
N GLY A 151 -0.59 -12.26 1.30
CA GLY A 151 0.09 -11.14 0.66
C GLY A 151 -0.27 -9.76 1.22
N GLY A 152 0.61 -8.78 0.98
CA GLY A 152 0.43 -7.39 1.41
C GLY A 152 -0.81 -6.69 0.84
N LEU A 153 -1.38 -7.16 -0.28
CA LEU A 153 -2.55 -6.50 -0.90
C LEU A 153 -3.83 -6.65 -0.08
N ALA A 154 -3.96 -7.71 0.72
CA ALA A 154 -5.09 -7.87 1.62
C ALA A 154 -5.04 -6.82 2.75
N VAL A 155 -3.84 -6.56 3.29
CA VAL A 155 -3.61 -5.53 4.30
C VAL A 155 -3.89 -4.15 3.72
N LEU A 156 -3.41 -3.88 2.50
CA LEU A 156 -3.69 -2.62 1.81
C LEU A 156 -5.19 -2.40 1.58
N ALA A 157 -5.93 -3.45 1.19
CA ALA A 157 -7.38 -3.36 1.02
C ALA A 157 -8.10 -2.99 2.32
N LEU A 158 -7.71 -3.59 3.45
CA LEU A 158 -8.24 -3.25 4.77
C LEU A 158 -7.90 -1.81 5.18
N GLN A 159 -6.66 -1.37 4.95
CA GLN A 159 -6.22 0.00 5.25
C GLN A 159 -7.03 1.04 4.46
N VAL A 160 -7.18 0.84 3.15
CA VAL A 160 -7.93 1.75 2.26
C VAL A 160 -9.41 1.76 2.62
N ALA A 161 -10.02 0.59 2.87
CA ALA A 161 -11.43 0.54 3.28
C ALA A 161 -11.64 1.27 4.61
N TYR A 162 -10.79 1.02 5.61
CA TYR A 162 -10.85 1.72 6.89
C TYR A 162 -10.74 3.22 6.72
N ASP A 163 -9.74 3.69 5.97
CA ASP A 163 -9.41 5.09 5.84
C ASP A 163 -10.45 5.87 5.02
N TRP A 164 -10.81 5.35 3.85
CA TRP A 164 -11.65 6.07 2.91
C TRP A 164 -13.14 5.97 3.28
N THR A 165 -13.58 4.89 3.92
CA THR A 165 -14.98 4.74 4.37
C THR A 165 -15.16 5.07 5.86
N HIS A 166 -14.16 5.67 6.49
CA HIS A 166 -14.17 6.06 7.91
C HIS A 166 -15.44 6.81 8.33
N PRO A 167 -15.95 7.82 7.56
CA PRO A 167 -17.10 8.61 7.99
C PRO A 167 -18.42 7.82 8.11
N ILE A 168 -18.58 6.73 7.38
CA ILE A 168 -19.81 5.91 7.40
C ILE A 168 -19.64 4.60 8.18
N SER A 169 -18.41 4.25 8.54
CA SER A 169 -18.12 3.04 9.32
C SER A 169 -18.60 3.20 10.76
N THR A 170 -19.30 2.19 11.28
CA THR A 170 -19.64 2.12 12.71
C THR A 170 -18.38 1.83 13.53
N LEU A 171 -18.38 2.22 14.81
CA LEU A 171 -17.26 1.91 15.72
C LEU A 171 -16.94 0.41 15.77
N ARG A 172 -17.96 -0.45 15.70
CA ARG A 172 -17.79 -1.92 15.67
C ARG A 172 -17.03 -2.37 14.42
N GLU A 173 -17.32 -1.79 13.26
CA GLU A 173 -16.65 -2.10 12.00
C GLU A 173 -15.20 -1.60 12.01
N LYS A 174 -14.98 -0.36 12.47
CA LYS A 174 -13.64 0.22 12.65
C LYS A 174 -12.79 -0.69 13.54
N ARG A 175 -13.29 -1.09 14.71
CA ARG A 175 -12.57 -1.99 15.63
C ARG A 175 -12.24 -3.34 15.00
N LYS A 176 -13.19 -3.99 14.31
CA LYS A 176 -12.92 -5.29 13.64
C LYS A 176 -11.79 -5.21 12.62
N ILE A 177 -11.77 -4.14 11.81
CA ILE A 177 -10.72 -3.94 10.82
C ILE A 177 -9.38 -3.61 11.51
N ALA A 178 -9.38 -2.71 12.48
CA ALA A 178 -8.18 -2.36 13.26
C ALA A 178 -7.59 -3.56 14.00
N ASP A 179 -8.42 -4.36 14.68
CA ASP A 179 -8.00 -5.60 15.36
C ASP A 179 -7.34 -6.58 14.40
N LYS A 180 -7.89 -6.73 13.19
CA LYS A 180 -7.29 -7.59 12.17
C LYS A 180 -5.94 -7.06 11.72
N LEU A 181 -5.83 -5.77 11.45
CA LEU A 181 -4.57 -5.12 11.08
C LEU A 181 -3.51 -5.28 12.17
N ILE A 182 -3.89 -5.09 13.45
CA ILE A 182 -3.02 -5.33 14.61
C ILE A 182 -2.60 -6.79 14.68
N THR A 183 -3.52 -7.73 14.48
CA THR A 183 -3.25 -9.17 14.52
C THR A 183 -2.25 -9.57 13.45
N LEU A 184 -2.47 -9.14 12.20
CA LEU A 184 -1.55 -9.38 11.09
C LEU A 184 -0.17 -8.78 11.38
N TRP A 185 -0.12 -7.54 11.88
CA TRP A 185 1.14 -6.94 12.32
C TRP A 185 1.82 -7.75 13.43
N ARG A 186 1.10 -8.22 14.46
CA ARG A 186 1.71 -9.04 15.54
C ARG A 186 2.28 -10.35 15.03
N HIS A 187 1.66 -10.94 14.02
CA HIS A 187 2.09 -12.18 13.40
C HIS A 187 3.00 -11.99 12.18
N ARG A 188 3.41 -10.75 11.87
CA ARG A 188 4.34 -10.46 10.79
C ARG A 188 5.67 -11.19 11.00
N TYR A 189 6.33 -11.50 9.90
CA TYR A 189 7.67 -12.07 9.97
C TYR A 189 8.66 -11.03 10.54
N ASN A 190 9.31 -11.38 11.65
CA ASN A 190 10.27 -10.50 12.31
C ASN A 190 11.70 -10.97 11.98
N SER A 191 12.24 -10.60 10.81
CA SER A 191 13.69 -10.70 10.66
C SER A 191 14.36 -9.50 11.33
N LYS A 192 15.17 -9.82 12.34
CA LYS A 192 16.14 -8.89 12.92
C LYS A 192 17.27 -8.53 11.95
N ARG A 193 17.19 -8.92 10.66
CA ARG A 193 18.26 -8.75 9.68
C ARG A 193 17.97 -7.52 8.80
N PRO A 194 18.88 -6.54 8.69
CA PRO A 194 18.72 -5.42 7.78
C PRO A 194 18.78 -5.94 6.35
N LYS A 195 17.63 -6.09 5.70
CA LYS A 195 17.56 -6.59 4.33
C LYS A 195 16.54 -5.80 3.55
N LEU A 196 17.05 -5.01 2.62
CA LEU A 196 16.31 -4.66 1.42
C LEU A 196 16.16 -5.98 0.67
N GLU A 197 15.02 -6.63 0.80
CA GLU A 197 14.70 -7.92 0.17
C GLU A 197 13.27 -7.77 -0.36
N ASN A 198 12.98 -8.29 -1.55
CA ASN A 198 11.68 -8.04 -2.18
C ASN A 198 10.50 -8.57 -1.36
N HIS A 199 10.68 -9.61 -0.55
CA HIS A 199 9.62 -10.11 0.32
C HIS A 199 9.18 -9.05 1.34
N TYR A 200 10.10 -8.27 1.90
CA TYR A 200 9.76 -7.18 2.82
C TYR A 200 9.15 -6.01 2.07
N ALA A 201 9.75 -5.65 0.95
CA ALA A 201 9.32 -4.54 0.12
C ALA A 201 7.89 -4.74 -0.40
N ALA A 202 7.59 -5.92 -0.93
CA ALA A 202 6.28 -6.27 -1.47
C ALA A 202 5.21 -6.44 -0.38
N ASN A 203 5.61 -6.80 0.84
CA ASN A 203 4.72 -6.92 1.99
C ASN A 203 4.77 -5.71 2.93
N ALA A 204 5.39 -4.60 2.50
CA ALA A 204 5.67 -3.47 3.37
C ALA A 204 4.39 -2.86 4.00
N HIS A 205 3.24 -3.02 3.32
CA HIS A 205 1.94 -2.60 3.80
C HIS A 205 1.60 -3.13 5.20
N ILE A 206 2.08 -4.31 5.60
CA ILE A 206 1.81 -4.86 6.95
C ILE A 206 2.42 -4.01 8.06
N TYR A 207 3.58 -3.39 7.80
CA TYR A 207 4.26 -2.52 8.76
C TYR A 207 3.59 -1.16 8.86
N ALA A 208 2.93 -0.74 7.79
CA ALA A 208 2.27 0.55 7.68
C ALA A 208 0.79 0.55 8.08
N ALA A 209 0.26 -0.56 8.59
CA ALA A 209 -1.15 -0.70 8.89
C ALA A 209 -1.69 0.40 9.84
N ALA A 210 -0.85 0.90 10.76
CA ALA A 210 -1.22 1.98 11.66
C ALA A 210 -1.44 3.33 10.96
N LEU A 211 -0.94 3.53 9.73
CA LEU A 211 -1.26 4.73 8.96
C LEU A 211 -2.76 4.91 8.75
N SER A 212 -3.52 3.81 8.71
CA SER A 212 -4.97 3.87 8.55
C SER A 212 -5.71 4.31 9.81
N PHE A 213 -5.24 4.00 11.02
CA PHE A 213 -6.03 4.20 12.25
C PHE A 213 -5.33 4.96 13.38
N TYR A 214 -4.06 5.34 13.23
CA TYR A 214 -3.38 6.20 14.20
C TYR A 214 -4.10 7.55 14.32
N GLY A 215 -4.25 8.04 15.55
CA GLY A 215 -4.97 9.30 15.82
C GLY A 215 -6.49 9.19 15.78
N ASP A 216 -7.07 8.02 15.45
CA ASP A 216 -8.52 7.79 15.59
C ASP A 216 -8.90 7.61 17.06
N ARG A 217 -9.28 8.71 17.70
CA ARG A 217 -9.66 8.75 19.12
C ARG A 217 -10.93 7.95 19.43
N GLU A 218 -11.79 7.69 18.44
CA GLU A 218 -13.03 6.93 18.64
C GLU A 218 -12.76 5.46 19.02
N LEU A 219 -11.62 4.90 18.59
CA LEU A 219 -11.26 3.53 18.92
C LEU A 219 -10.98 3.33 20.42
N GLY A 220 -10.43 4.37 21.07
CA GLY A 220 -10.01 4.37 22.47
C GLY A 220 -8.49 4.25 22.68
N GLN A 221 -8.04 4.51 23.91
CA GLN A 221 -6.63 4.67 24.25
C GLN A 221 -5.77 3.42 23.97
N SER A 222 -6.31 2.22 24.15
CA SER A 222 -5.59 0.97 23.92
C SER A 222 -5.19 0.80 22.44
N TYR A 223 -6.04 1.26 21.51
CA TYR A 223 -5.73 1.25 20.09
C TYR A 223 -4.66 2.29 19.74
N MET A 224 -4.67 3.46 20.39
CA MET A 224 -3.65 4.49 20.18
C MET A 224 -2.27 4.02 20.62
N GLN A 225 -2.16 3.41 21.81
CA GLN A 225 -0.91 2.81 22.28
C GLN A 225 -0.39 1.74 21.30
N ARG A 226 -1.29 0.92 20.76
CA ARG A 226 -0.92 -0.09 19.76
C ARG A 226 -0.48 0.56 18.44
N ALA A 227 -1.18 1.61 18.00
CA ALA A 227 -0.83 2.35 16.80
C ALA A 227 0.55 2.99 16.94
N GLU A 228 0.90 3.55 18.09
CA GLU A 228 2.24 4.09 18.38
C GLU A 228 3.34 3.03 18.27
N GLU A 229 3.14 1.84 18.84
CA GLU A 229 4.08 0.73 18.67
C GLU A 229 4.25 0.32 17.20
N MET A 230 3.14 0.27 16.47
CA MET A 230 3.14 -0.05 15.05
C MET A 230 3.84 1.04 14.23
N MET A 231 3.65 2.32 14.56
CA MET A 231 4.34 3.44 13.92
C MET A 231 5.85 3.43 14.18
N ARG A 232 6.30 3.03 15.38
CA ARG A 232 7.73 2.80 15.64
C ARG A 232 8.29 1.66 14.77
N SER A 233 7.50 0.58 14.59
CA SER A 233 7.89 -0.52 13.70
C SER A 233 7.90 -0.10 12.22
N PHE A 234 7.00 0.78 11.81
CA PHE A 234 6.98 1.36 10.47
C PHE A 234 8.21 2.23 10.22
N ASP A 235 8.58 3.07 11.19
CA ASP A 235 9.78 3.92 11.13
C ASP A 235 11.06 3.11 10.97
N ASP A 236 11.28 2.12 11.86
CA ASP A 236 12.46 1.25 11.80
C ASP A 236 12.52 0.49 10.48
N ILE A 237 11.43 -0.16 10.10
CA ILE A 237 11.47 -1.12 8.99
C ILE A 237 11.39 -0.39 7.66
N PHE A 238 10.36 0.43 7.43
CA PHE A 238 10.13 1.04 6.13
C PHE A 238 11.01 2.27 5.90
N LEU A 239 10.94 3.26 6.80
CA LEU A 239 11.67 4.52 6.58
C LEU A 239 13.18 4.33 6.73
N THR A 240 13.63 3.65 7.78
CA THR A 240 15.06 3.51 8.08
C THR A 240 15.68 2.35 7.29
N ARG A 241 15.14 1.13 7.41
CA ARG A 241 15.79 -0.07 6.86
C ARG A 241 15.47 -0.35 5.39
N GLN A 242 14.29 0.00 4.88
CA GLN A 242 14.02 -0.15 3.44
C GLN A 242 14.49 1.11 2.69
N LEU A 243 13.86 2.26 2.94
CA LEU A 243 14.13 3.48 2.19
C LEU A 243 15.51 4.08 2.50
N GLY A 244 15.92 4.11 3.77
CA GLY A 244 17.22 4.64 4.18
C GLY A 244 18.40 3.80 3.66
N ILE A 245 18.29 2.47 3.69
CA ILE A 245 19.31 1.58 3.11
C ILE A 245 19.29 1.66 1.59
N ALA A 246 18.11 1.65 0.95
CA ALA A 246 18.02 1.76 -0.51
C ALA A 246 18.64 3.06 -1.03
N ALA A 247 18.41 4.18 -0.35
CA ALA A 247 19.02 5.47 -0.71
C ALA A 247 20.55 5.44 -0.66
N ARG A 248 21.16 4.66 0.25
CA ARG A 248 22.62 4.49 0.36
C ARG A 248 23.17 3.49 -0.64
N LEU A 249 22.51 2.33 -0.79
CA LEU A 249 22.97 1.26 -1.68
C LEU A 249 22.85 1.65 -3.15
N TYR A 250 21.85 2.46 -3.48
CA TYR A 250 21.55 2.88 -4.85
C TYR A 250 21.71 4.39 -5.05
N GLU A 251 22.60 5.01 -4.28
CA GLU A 251 22.89 6.43 -4.47
C GLU A 251 23.31 6.70 -5.92
N GLY A 252 22.59 7.60 -6.60
CA GLY A 252 22.81 7.93 -8.01
C GLY A 252 22.45 6.82 -9.01
N ARG A 253 21.75 5.75 -8.57
CA ARG A 253 21.31 4.65 -9.42
C ARG A 253 19.85 4.29 -9.15
N SER A 254 19.28 3.48 -10.04
CA SER A 254 17.93 2.94 -9.90
C SER A 254 17.95 1.42 -9.81
N ASP A 255 19.07 0.79 -9.45
CA ASP A 255 19.20 -0.67 -9.53
C ASP A 255 18.36 -1.40 -8.48
N TRP A 256 18.01 -2.67 -8.76
CA TRP A 256 17.49 -3.61 -7.77
C TRP A 256 18.41 -4.82 -7.70
N HIS A 257 19.01 -5.07 -6.54
CA HIS A 257 20.10 -6.05 -6.39
C HIS A 257 19.66 -7.50 -6.61
N GLU A 258 18.36 -7.81 -6.52
CA GLU A 258 17.83 -9.15 -6.82
C GLU A 258 17.49 -9.34 -8.31
N GLY A 259 17.67 -8.31 -9.14
CA GLY A 259 17.41 -8.34 -10.58
C GLY A 259 15.96 -8.05 -11.00
N ASP A 260 15.74 -8.00 -12.32
CA ASP A 260 14.52 -7.47 -12.95
C ASP A 260 13.25 -8.18 -12.50
N SER A 261 13.27 -9.52 -12.45
CA SER A 261 12.12 -10.33 -12.05
C SER A 261 11.62 -9.93 -10.66
N TYR A 262 12.51 -9.62 -9.72
CA TYR A 262 12.12 -9.29 -8.35
C TYR A 262 11.92 -7.81 -8.09
N SER A 263 12.48 -6.97 -8.96
CA SER A 263 12.37 -5.53 -8.90
C SER A 263 10.91 -5.06 -8.93
N MET A 264 10.05 -5.64 -9.78
CA MET A 264 8.68 -5.17 -9.93
C MET A 264 7.84 -5.36 -8.65
N ASP A 265 7.98 -6.51 -7.99
CA ASP A 265 7.28 -6.79 -6.72
C ASP A 265 7.77 -5.84 -5.62
N GLY A 266 9.09 -5.64 -5.51
CA GLY A 266 9.69 -4.75 -4.51
C GLY A 266 9.39 -3.28 -4.75
N TYR A 267 9.54 -2.80 -5.99
CA TYR A 267 9.27 -1.42 -6.39
C TYR A 267 7.82 -1.04 -6.16
N LEU A 268 6.87 -1.86 -6.65
CA LEU A 268 5.46 -1.55 -6.50
C LEU A 268 5.05 -1.49 -5.03
N GLY A 269 5.49 -2.45 -4.21
CA GLY A 269 5.19 -2.45 -2.77
C GLY A 269 5.72 -1.19 -2.06
N LEU A 270 6.98 -0.83 -2.31
CA LEU A 270 7.61 0.34 -1.69
C LEU A 270 7.05 1.67 -2.21
N MET A 271 6.79 1.80 -3.52
CA MET A 271 6.23 3.01 -4.11
C MET A 271 4.78 3.25 -3.68
N ILE A 272 3.95 2.20 -3.70
CA ILE A 272 2.56 2.30 -3.22
C ILE A 272 2.58 2.72 -1.75
N LEU A 273 3.43 2.11 -0.94
CA LEU A 273 3.52 2.49 0.46
C LEU A 273 4.07 3.92 0.65
N ALA A 274 5.06 4.34 -0.14
CA ALA A 274 5.59 5.70 -0.10
C ALA A 274 4.51 6.73 -0.44
N GLY A 275 3.68 6.45 -1.46
CA GLY A 275 2.54 7.30 -1.81
C GLY A 275 1.51 7.41 -0.68
N ALA A 276 1.09 6.27 -0.11
CA ALA A 276 0.16 6.24 1.02
C ALA A 276 0.71 6.96 2.27
N SER A 277 1.99 6.74 2.56
CA SER A 277 2.67 7.34 3.71
C SER A 277 2.90 8.84 3.53
N GLY A 278 3.19 9.28 2.30
CA GLY A 278 3.46 10.68 2.00
C GLY A 278 2.27 11.58 2.32
N SER A 279 1.08 11.20 1.84
CA SER A 279 -0.16 11.94 2.16
C SER A 279 -0.50 11.87 3.64
N ALA A 280 -0.36 10.70 4.27
CA ALA A 280 -0.69 10.53 5.69
C ALA A 280 0.23 11.35 6.60
N LEU A 281 1.54 11.34 6.32
CA LEU A 281 2.56 12.05 7.10
C LEU A 281 2.73 13.52 6.69
N GLY A 282 2.11 13.96 5.60
CA GLY A 282 2.36 15.28 5.02
C GLY A 282 3.80 15.47 4.52
N LYS A 283 4.40 14.41 3.97
CA LYS A 283 5.78 14.38 3.47
C LYS A 283 5.83 14.02 2.00
N ASN A 284 6.85 14.51 1.29
CA ASN A 284 7.08 14.10 -0.09
C ASN A 284 8.20 13.06 -0.13
N LEU A 285 7.86 11.81 0.20
CA LEU A 285 8.85 10.72 0.27
C LEU A 285 9.54 10.46 -1.09
N PHE A 286 8.89 10.77 -2.21
CA PHE A 286 9.51 10.68 -3.54
C PHE A 286 10.56 11.76 -3.79
N ALA A 287 10.39 12.96 -3.22
CA ALA A 287 11.40 14.02 -3.29
C ALA A 287 12.50 13.85 -2.25
N GLU A 288 12.15 13.38 -1.05
CA GLU A 288 13.06 13.20 0.09
C GLU A 288 13.97 11.97 -0.06
N ASN A 289 13.55 10.95 -0.82
CA ASN A 289 14.33 9.73 -1.03
C ASN A 289 14.85 9.65 -2.49
N PRO A 290 16.17 9.82 -2.71
CA PRO A 290 16.75 9.79 -4.06
C PRO A 290 16.48 8.49 -4.81
N TRP A 291 16.47 7.33 -4.13
CA TRP A 291 16.21 6.06 -4.79
C TRP A 291 14.77 5.97 -5.30
N LEU A 292 13.77 6.39 -4.52
CA LEU A 292 12.37 6.47 -4.99
C LEU A 292 12.23 7.44 -6.17
N ARG A 293 12.96 8.56 -6.16
CA ARG A 293 12.98 9.52 -7.27
C ARG A 293 13.47 8.91 -8.57
N TYR A 294 14.49 8.06 -8.51
CA TYR A 294 15.11 7.46 -9.70
C TYR A 294 14.53 6.10 -10.09
N ALA A 295 13.78 5.44 -9.20
CA ALA A 295 13.21 4.12 -9.45
C ALA A 295 12.42 3.99 -10.77
N PRO A 296 11.65 4.98 -11.25
CA PRO A 296 11.01 4.90 -12.57
C PRO A 296 11.99 4.74 -13.75
N TYR A 297 13.22 5.26 -13.65
CA TYR A 297 14.23 5.07 -14.69
C TYR A 297 14.67 3.61 -14.81
N TYR A 298 14.64 2.84 -13.73
CA TYR A 298 14.92 1.41 -13.79
C TYR A 298 13.94 0.69 -14.71
N ILE A 299 12.65 0.95 -14.52
CA ILE A 299 11.58 0.38 -15.33
C ILE A 299 11.78 0.80 -16.80
N TYR A 300 12.06 2.08 -17.04
CA TYR A 300 12.27 2.60 -18.39
C TYR A 300 13.46 1.96 -19.13
N PHE A 301 14.61 1.79 -18.45
CA PHE A 301 15.82 1.27 -19.09
C PHE A 301 15.92 -0.26 -19.10
N ASN A 302 15.31 -0.96 -18.16
CA ASN A 302 15.48 -2.41 -17.99
C ASN A 302 14.25 -3.25 -18.37
N ILE A 303 13.06 -2.65 -18.50
CA ILE A 303 11.85 -3.39 -18.87
C ILE A 303 11.42 -3.04 -20.29
N ARG A 304 11.57 -4.01 -21.20
CA ARG A 304 11.11 -3.87 -22.58
C ARG A 304 9.59 -4.02 -22.66
N PRO A 305 8.90 -3.16 -23.43
CA PRO A 305 7.49 -3.38 -23.73
C PRO A 305 7.34 -4.66 -24.55
N VAL A 306 6.45 -5.55 -24.12
CA VAL A 306 6.16 -6.83 -24.78
C VAL A 306 4.82 -6.73 -25.51
N PRO A 307 4.79 -7.07 -26.81
CA PRO A 307 3.53 -7.10 -27.54
C PRO A 307 2.66 -8.27 -27.04
N TYR A 308 1.40 -8.00 -26.72
CA TYR A 308 0.40 -9.01 -26.41
C TYR A 308 -0.96 -8.57 -26.97
N LYS A 309 -1.54 -9.39 -27.85
CA LYS A 309 -2.86 -9.15 -28.48
C LYS A 309 -3.03 -7.76 -29.14
N GLY A 310 -1.95 -7.22 -29.72
CA GLY A 310 -1.99 -5.93 -30.42
C GLY A 310 -1.68 -4.71 -29.55
N ASP A 311 -1.53 -4.89 -28.24
CA ASP A 311 -1.09 -3.84 -27.31
C ASP A 311 0.32 -4.15 -26.78
N TYR A 312 0.98 -3.14 -26.21
CA TYR A 312 2.28 -3.29 -25.56
C TYR A 312 2.13 -3.22 -24.04
N TYR A 313 2.68 -4.22 -23.33
CA TYR A 313 2.66 -4.31 -21.88
C TYR A 313 4.07 -4.36 -21.32
N PHE A 314 4.30 -3.65 -20.22
CA PHE A 314 5.48 -3.90 -19.38
C PHE A 314 5.20 -5.15 -18.55
N THR A 315 5.93 -6.23 -18.79
CA THR A 315 5.77 -7.49 -18.06
C THR A 315 7.07 -7.89 -17.38
N GLN A 316 6.94 -8.62 -16.27
CA GLN A 316 8.04 -9.29 -15.60
C GLN A 316 8.60 -10.33 -16.57
N HIS A 317 9.70 -10.02 -17.25
CA HIS A 317 10.45 -11.04 -17.99
C HIS A 317 11.11 -11.96 -16.98
N ASN A 318 10.52 -13.15 -16.77
CA ASN A 318 11.15 -14.17 -15.97
C ASN A 318 12.34 -14.73 -16.79
N THR A 319 13.51 -14.13 -16.64
CA THR A 319 14.75 -14.50 -17.35
C THR A 319 15.31 -15.87 -16.94
N SER A 320 14.64 -16.59 -16.03
CA SER A 320 15.03 -17.90 -15.50
C SER A 320 14.61 -19.10 -16.35
N LYS A 321 14.09 -18.89 -17.57
CA LYS A 321 13.85 -19.96 -18.54
C LYS A 321 14.44 -19.58 -19.90
N GLY A 322 15.77 -19.54 -19.93
CA GLY A 322 16.60 -19.66 -21.13
C GLY A 322 17.53 -20.84 -20.96
#